data_AF-A0A2M8ESN0-F1
#
_entry.id   AF-A0A2M8ESN0-F1
#
_cell.length_a   1.000
_cell.length_b   1.000
_cell.length_c   1.000
_cell.angle_alpha   90.00
_cell.angle_beta   90.00
_cell.angle_gamma   90.00
#
_symmetry.space_group_name_H-M   'P 1'
#
loop_
_entity.id
_entity.type
_entity.pdbx_description
1 polymer ?
#
loop_
_entity_poly.entity_id
_entity_poly.type
_entity_poly.pdbx_seq_one_letter_code
_entity_poly.pdbx_strand_id
1 'polypeptide(L)'
;MKNLKRKILGFTMIELLIVVTVLGILAVAVLSAINPIEQINRGKDTGSRSDAEQLLSAIDRFYTQGYYPWQTGATDIDDVTTPWGDVNLTAWADDNNVAVLTKLSSGGTAEIKESFVTRITATAYNTLKKY
;
A
#
# COMPACT_ATOMS: atom_id res chain seq x y z
N MET A 1 -61.46 28.49 -22.88
CA MET A 1 -60.36 27.89 -22.08
C MET A 1 -59.04 28.56 -22.49
N LYS A 2 -58.43 29.38 -21.63
CA LYS A 2 -57.16 30.07 -21.94
C LYS A 2 -56.00 29.14 -21.59
N ASN A 3 -55.29 28.66 -22.61
CA ASN A 3 -54.05 27.89 -22.46
C ASN A 3 -52.91 28.82 -22.02
N LEU A 4 -52.50 28.76 -20.75
CA LEU A 4 -51.30 29.45 -20.28
C LEU A 4 -50.06 28.68 -20.76
N LYS A 5 -49.40 29.20 -21.81
CA LYS A 5 -48.04 28.75 -22.17
C LYS A 5 -47.06 29.29 -21.13
N ARG A 6 -46.40 28.38 -20.41
CA ARG A 6 -45.34 28.71 -19.45
C ARG A 6 -44.09 29.16 -20.22
N LYS A 7 -43.63 30.40 -19.99
CA LYS A 7 -42.40 30.93 -20.59
C LYS A 7 -41.21 30.31 -19.87
N ILE A 8 -40.40 29.52 -20.58
CA ILE A 8 -39.11 29.04 -20.08
C ILE A 8 -38.13 30.20 -20.25
N LEU A 9 -37.66 30.77 -19.14
CA LEU A 9 -36.61 31.79 -19.14
C LEU A 9 -35.26 31.08 -19.25
N GLY A 10 -34.45 31.46 -20.24
CA GLY A 10 -33.08 30.96 -20.42
C GLY A 10 -32.11 31.66 -19.47
N PHE A 11 -30.96 31.01 -19.23
CA PHE A 11 -29.87 31.54 -18.41
C PHE A 11 -29.19 32.73 -19.11
N THR A 12 -28.79 33.74 -18.35
CA THR A 12 -28.02 34.87 -18.89
C THR A 12 -26.53 34.53 -18.95
N MET A 13 -25.82 35.15 -19.91
CA MET A 13 -24.36 35.04 -20.03
C MET A 13 -23.63 35.47 -18.75
N ILE A 14 -24.14 36.50 -18.08
CA ILE A 14 -23.53 37.05 -16.87
C ILE A 14 -23.73 36.14 -15.66
N GLU A 15 -24.88 35.49 -15.54
CA GLU A 15 -25.12 34.51 -14.48
C GLU A 15 -24.14 33.34 -14.61
N LEU A 16 -23.89 32.84 -15.82
CA LEU A 16 -22.95 31.74 -16.03
C LEU A 16 -21.51 32.17 -15.74
N LEU A 17 -21.13 33.39 -16.14
CA LEU A 17 -19.81 33.95 -15.87
C LEU A 17 -19.51 34.05 -14.37
N ILE A 18 -20.43 34.64 -13.59
CA ILE A 18 -20.22 34.80 -12.15
C ILE A 18 -20.13 33.42 -11.48
N VAL A 19 -20.96 32.45 -11.88
CA VAL A 19 -20.94 31.11 -11.29
C VAL A 19 -19.58 30.42 -11.50
N VAL A 20 -19.02 30.44 -12.70
CA VAL A 20 -17.71 29.79 -12.94
C VAL A 20 -16.57 30.52 -12.23
N THR A 21 -16.65 31.84 -12.07
CA THR A 21 -15.65 32.59 -11.30
C THR A 21 -15.68 32.25 -9.81
N VAL A 22 -16.87 32.20 -9.21
CA VAL A 22 -17.03 31.81 -7.80
C VAL A 22 -16.61 30.35 -7.59
N LEU A 23 -16.99 29.44 -8.50
CA LEU A 23 -16.55 28.04 -8.45
C LEU A 23 -15.02 27.91 -8.53
N GLY A 24 -14.36 28.72 -9.36
CA GLY A 24 -12.90 28.74 -9.46
C GLY A 24 -12.22 29.17 -8.17
N ILE A 25 -12.70 30.24 -7.53
CA ILE A 25 -12.14 30.75 -6.26
C ILE A 25 -12.32 29.71 -5.14
N LEU A 26 -13.52 29.13 -5.03
CA LEU A 26 -13.81 28.12 -4.02
C LEU A 26 -12.95 26.86 -4.21
N ALA A 27 -12.73 26.44 -5.46
CA ALA A 27 -11.89 25.27 -5.75
C ALA A 27 -10.46 25.47 -5.26
N VAL A 28 -9.84 26.63 -5.51
CA VAL A 28 -8.47 26.94 -5.05
C VAL A 28 -8.41 27.05 -3.52
N ALA A 29 -9.40 27.70 -2.90
CA ALA A 29 -9.45 27.83 -1.43
C ALA A 29 -9.51 26.46 -0.73
N VAL A 30 -10.34 25.54 -1.24
CA VAL A 30 -10.43 24.16 -0.71
C VAL A 30 -9.14 23.38 -0.93
N LEU A 31 -8.56 23.46 -2.12
CA LEU A 31 -7.32 22.76 -2.44
C LEU A 31 -6.11 23.29 -1.65
N SER A 32 -6.13 24.58 -1.28
CA SER A 32 -5.13 25.19 -0.39
C SER A 32 -5.31 24.80 1.07
N ALA A 33 -6.53 24.46 1.49
CA ALA A 33 -6.83 24.07 2.88
C ALA A 33 -6.47 22.60 3.15
N ILE A 34 -6.45 21.75 2.13
CA ILE A 34 -5.99 20.36 2.20
C ILE A 34 -4.52 20.33 1.76
N ASN A 35 -3.67 19.58 2.45
CA ASN A 35 -2.32 19.28 1.96
C ASN A 35 -2.35 17.96 1.17
N PRO A 36 -2.61 17.99 -0.16
CA PRO A 36 -2.83 16.76 -0.94
C PRO A 36 -1.59 15.86 -0.93
N ILE A 37 -0.40 16.46 -0.91
CA ILE A 37 0.87 15.73 -0.87
C ILE A 37 0.99 14.94 0.42
N GLU A 38 0.68 15.56 1.55
CA GLU A 38 0.71 14.90 2.85
C GLU A 38 -0.35 13.80 2.95
N GLN A 39 -1.55 14.01 2.39
CA GLN A 39 -2.58 12.97 2.37
C GLN A 39 -2.16 11.74 1.55
N ILE A 40 -1.52 11.95 0.39
CA ILE A 40 -0.96 10.87 -0.43
C ILE A 40 0.14 10.13 0.35
N ASN A 41 1.03 10.86 1.01
CA ASN A 41 2.11 10.28 1.80
C ASN A 41 1.58 9.45 2.97
N ARG A 42 0.60 9.97 3.72
CA ARG A 42 -0.10 9.22 4.78
C ARG A 42 -0.75 7.94 4.26
N GLY A 43 -1.30 7.98 3.04
CA GLY A 43 -1.85 6.80 2.36
C GLY A 43 -0.78 5.74 2.08
N LYS A 44 0.41 6.16 1.61
CA LYS A 44 1.56 5.26 1.39
C LYS A 44 2.06 4.65 2.70
N ASP A 45 2.21 5.46 3.75
CA ASP A 45 2.67 5.00 5.07
C ASP A 45 1.70 3.99 5.68
N THR A 46 0.39 4.25 5.54
CA THR A 46 -0.67 3.32 5.97
C THR A 46 -0.58 1.99 5.19
N GLY A 47 -0.31 2.05 3.88
CA GLY A 47 -0.06 0.88 3.05
C GLY A 47 1.12 0.05 3.54
N SER A 48 2.28 0.68 3.73
CA SER A 48 3.49 0.01 4.22
C SER A 48 3.31 -0.59 5.62
N ARG A 49 2.58 0.08 6.51
CA ARG A 49 2.22 -0.48 7.81
C ARG A 49 1.37 -1.74 7.67
N SER A 50 0.34 -1.71 6.82
CA SER A 50 -0.51 -2.87 6.58
C SER A 50 0.28 -4.05 5.99
N ASP A 51 1.26 -3.79 5.12
CA ASP A 51 2.11 -4.86 4.58
C ASP A 51 3.01 -5.47 5.66
N ALA A 52 3.58 -4.63 6.53
CA ALA A 52 4.41 -5.10 7.64
C ALA A 52 3.60 -5.96 8.61
N GLU A 53 2.37 -5.56 8.94
CA GLU A 53 1.43 -6.35 9.75
C GLU A 53 1.09 -7.69 9.09
N GLN A 54 0.87 -7.70 7.76
CA GLN A 54 0.62 -8.93 7.00
C GLN A 54 1.83 -9.87 7.01
N LEU A 55 3.04 -9.33 6.82
CA LEU A 55 4.29 -10.10 6.83
C LEU A 55 4.56 -10.69 8.22
N LEU A 56 4.39 -9.89 9.29
CA LEU A 56 4.55 -10.34 10.67
C LEU A 56 3.57 -11.48 11.00
N SER A 57 2.30 -11.32 10.64
CA SER A 57 1.30 -12.37 10.85
C SER A 57 1.63 -13.65 10.08
N ALA A 58 2.24 -13.55 8.90
CA ALA A 58 2.68 -14.71 8.14
C ALA A 58 3.87 -15.42 8.80
N ILE A 59 4.83 -14.67 9.34
CA ILE A 59 5.95 -15.23 10.11
C ILE A 59 5.43 -15.96 11.35
N ASP A 60 4.49 -15.36 12.09
CA ASP A 60 3.92 -15.98 13.29
C ASP A 60 3.18 -17.30 12.97
N ARG A 61 2.46 -17.35 11.84
CA ARG A 61 1.81 -18.60 11.39
C ARG A 61 2.83 -19.64 10.93
N PHE A 62 3.91 -19.21 10.27
CA PHE A 62 4.99 -20.11 9.90
C PHE A 62 5.64 -20.78 11.12
N TYR A 63 5.73 -20.06 12.25
CA TYR A 63 6.27 -20.61 13.50
C TYR A 63 5.48 -21.81 14.06
N THR A 64 4.29 -22.11 13.54
CA THR A 64 3.59 -23.38 13.85
C THR A 64 4.43 -24.62 13.52
N GLN A 65 5.43 -24.50 12.65
CA GLN A 65 6.40 -25.56 12.34
C GLN A 65 7.49 -25.76 13.43
N GLY A 66 7.56 -24.87 14.42
CA GLY A 66 8.53 -24.92 15.53
C GLY A 66 9.83 -24.15 15.28
N TYR A 67 9.94 -23.43 14.16
CA TYR A 67 11.08 -22.60 13.80
C TYR A 67 10.64 -21.45 12.87
N TYR A 68 11.47 -20.43 12.74
CA TYR A 68 11.17 -19.26 11.92
C TYR A 68 11.58 -19.42 10.45
N PRO A 69 11.02 -18.63 9.52
CA PRO A 69 11.30 -18.76 8.08
C PRO A 69 12.78 -18.60 7.68
N TRP A 70 13.56 -17.82 8.45
CA TRP A 70 15.00 -17.65 8.21
C TRP A 70 15.84 -18.84 8.70
N GLN A 71 15.21 -19.83 9.34
CA GLN A 71 15.85 -21.08 9.74
C GLN A 71 15.50 -22.20 8.74
N THR A 72 16.40 -23.16 8.62
CA THR A 72 16.26 -24.37 7.81
C THR A 72 15.51 -25.50 8.54
N GLY A 73 15.42 -25.45 9.87
CA GLY A 73 14.66 -26.38 10.69
C GLY A 73 14.71 -26.07 12.20
N ALA A 74 14.06 -26.90 13.02
CA ALA A 74 13.97 -26.68 14.48
C ALA A 74 15.30 -26.85 15.24
N THR A 75 16.26 -27.56 14.66
CA THR A 75 17.61 -27.73 15.22
C THR A 75 18.59 -26.69 14.71
N ASP A 76 18.14 -25.76 13.88
CA ASP A 76 18.96 -24.72 13.31
C ASP A 76 19.26 -23.65 14.35
N ILE A 77 20.54 -23.54 14.72
CA ILE A 77 21.06 -22.60 15.72
C ILE A 77 21.79 -21.45 15.02
N ASP A 78 21.89 -21.49 13.69
CA ASP A 78 22.63 -20.49 12.94
C ASP A 78 21.84 -19.17 12.93
N ASP A 79 22.48 -18.13 13.46
CA ASP A 79 21.99 -16.77 13.42
C ASP A 79 22.51 -16.15 12.13
N VAL A 80 21.73 -16.26 11.04
CA VAL A 80 22.05 -15.56 9.80
C VAL A 80 22.08 -14.07 10.12
N THR A 81 23.29 -13.52 10.21
CA THR A 81 23.53 -12.08 10.35
C THR A 81 23.22 -11.40 9.02
N THR A 82 21.92 -11.25 8.72
CA THR A 82 21.47 -10.47 7.56
C THR A 82 21.73 -8.99 7.85
N PRO A 83 22.46 -8.27 6.98
CA PRO A 83 22.57 -6.82 7.07
C PRO A 83 21.18 -6.19 7.13
N TRP A 84 21.01 -5.13 7.93
CA TRP A 84 19.81 -4.30 7.90
C TRP A 84 19.59 -3.81 6.47
N GLY A 85 18.50 -4.23 5.85
CA GLY A 85 18.30 -4.09 4.41
C GLY A 85 16.84 -4.13 4.01
N ASP A 86 16.63 -3.92 2.72
CA ASP A 86 15.31 -3.98 2.12
C ASP A 86 14.77 -5.42 2.13
N VAL A 87 13.48 -5.57 2.39
CA VAL A 87 12.78 -6.86 2.26
C VAL A 87 12.78 -7.27 0.79
N ASN A 88 13.53 -8.31 0.43
CA ASN A 88 13.72 -8.75 -0.96
C ASN A 88 13.89 -10.27 -1.07
N LEU A 89 13.97 -10.79 -2.30
CA LEU A 89 14.07 -12.22 -2.61
C LEU A 89 15.48 -12.80 -2.51
N THR A 90 16.47 -12.09 -1.97
CA THR A 90 17.88 -12.53 -2.05
C THR A 90 18.70 -12.29 -0.79
N ALA A 91 18.55 -11.14 -0.12
CA ALA A 91 19.34 -10.74 1.04
C ALA A 91 18.74 -11.19 2.39
N TRP A 92 17.45 -11.56 2.41
CA TRP A 92 16.78 -12.11 3.58
C TRP A 92 16.39 -13.57 3.32
N ALA A 93 17.36 -14.46 3.56
CA ALA A 93 17.29 -15.88 3.26
C ALA A 93 17.76 -16.74 4.45
N ASP A 94 17.48 -18.03 4.40
CA ASP A 94 18.05 -19.03 5.31
C ASP A 94 19.49 -19.44 4.92
N ASP A 95 20.09 -20.36 5.67
CA ASP A 95 21.44 -20.88 5.39
C ASP A 95 21.56 -21.66 4.07
N ASN A 96 20.43 -22.11 3.50
CA ASN A 96 20.38 -22.70 2.17
C ASN A 96 20.17 -21.64 1.06
N ASN A 97 20.26 -20.35 1.40
CA ASN A 97 20.04 -19.22 0.52
C ASN A 97 18.64 -19.22 -0.13
N VAL A 98 17.64 -19.75 0.57
CA VAL A 98 16.23 -19.69 0.21
C VAL A 98 15.61 -18.47 0.89
N ALA A 99 15.11 -17.54 0.08
CA ALA A 99 14.51 -16.31 0.59
C ALA A 99 13.31 -16.58 1.51
N VAL A 100 13.21 -15.81 2.58
CA VAL A 100 12.10 -15.90 3.54
C VAL A 100 10.76 -15.70 2.85
N LEU A 101 10.67 -14.73 1.93
CA LEU A 101 9.45 -14.47 1.16
C LEU A 101 9.03 -15.68 0.32
N THR A 102 10.00 -16.41 -0.26
CA THR A 102 9.73 -17.64 -1.02
C THR A 102 9.16 -18.73 -0.13
N LYS A 103 9.68 -18.90 1.10
CA LYS A 103 9.14 -19.84 2.09
C LYS A 103 7.77 -19.45 2.64
N LEU A 104 7.49 -18.15 2.72
CA LEU A 104 6.18 -17.66 3.16
C LEU A 104 5.13 -17.77 2.04
N SER A 105 5.52 -17.62 0.77
CA SER A 105 4.57 -17.67 -0.36
C SER A 105 4.43 -19.04 -1.01
N SER A 106 5.38 -19.95 -0.79
CA SER A 106 5.42 -21.28 -1.40
C SER A 106 6.04 -22.30 -0.45
N GLY A 107 5.96 -23.61 -0.76
CA GLY A 107 6.62 -24.65 0.05
C GLY A 107 5.75 -25.33 1.11
N GLY A 108 4.41 -25.25 0.98
CA GLY A 108 3.47 -26.05 1.78
C GLY A 108 2.74 -25.31 2.91
N THR A 109 3.18 -24.10 3.27
CA THR A 109 2.51 -23.23 4.27
C THR A 109 1.70 -22.12 3.60
N ALA A 110 2.21 -21.53 2.50
CA ALA A 110 1.51 -20.54 1.67
C ALA A 110 0.80 -19.44 2.49
N GLU A 111 1.49 -18.94 3.52
CA GLU A 111 0.96 -17.98 4.49
C GLU A 111 0.64 -16.61 3.87
N ILE A 112 1.30 -16.29 2.75
CA ILE A 112 1.05 -15.11 1.92
C ILE A 112 0.88 -15.49 0.45
N LYS A 113 0.13 -14.68 -0.29
CA LYS A 113 -0.03 -14.87 -1.74
C LYS A 113 1.22 -14.43 -2.49
N GLU A 114 1.55 -15.10 -3.58
CA GLU A 114 2.62 -14.68 -4.49
C GLU A 114 2.41 -13.25 -5.02
N SER A 115 1.16 -12.85 -5.29
CA SER A 115 0.83 -11.49 -5.72
C SER A 115 1.20 -10.42 -4.69
N PHE A 116 1.16 -10.77 -3.40
CA PHE A 116 1.60 -9.86 -2.33
C PHE A 116 3.12 -9.70 -2.38
N VAL A 117 3.85 -10.82 -2.50
CA VAL A 117 5.31 -10.81 -2.64
C VAL A 117 5.74 -9.97 -3.85
N THR A 118 5.16 -10.21 -5.03
CA THR A 118 5.47 -9.44 -6.24
C THR A 118 5.23 -7.94 -6.05
N ARG A 119 4.19 -7.54 -5.31
CA ARG A 119 3.91 -6.14 -5.02
C ARG A 119 4.99 -5.50 -4.15
N ILE A 120 5.33 -6.13 -3.02
CA ILE A 120 6.23 -5.52 -2.03
C ILE A 120 7.70 -5.51 -2.47
N THR A 121 8.08 -6.36 -3.43
CA THR A 121 9.42 -6.40 -4.01
C THR A 121 9.54 -5.61 -5.33
N ALA A 122 8.47 -4.98 -5.81
CA ALA A 122 8.51 -4.21 -7.06
C ALA A 122 9.32 -2.91 -6.90
N THR A 123 10.10 -2.54 -7.91
CA THR A 123 10.96 -1.34 -7.91
C THR A 123 10.18 -0.03 -7.71
N ALA A 124 8.91 0.01 -8.13
CA ALA A 124 8.04 1.18 -7.98
C ALA A 124 7.30 1.22 -6.62
N TYR A 125 7.45 0.20 -5.78
CA TYR A 125 6.76 0.09 -4.50
C TYR A 125 7.50 0.83 -3.38
N ASN A 126 6.78 1.18 -2.32
CA ASN A 126 7.41 1.69 -1.11
C ASN A 126 8.06 0.52 -0.36
N THR A 127 9.38 0.34 -0.53
CA THR A 127 10.08 -0.83 0.01
C THR A 127 9.99 -0.86 1.53
N LEU A 128 9.65 -2.04 2.06
CA LEU A 128 9.70 -2.27 3.49
C LEU A 128 11.17 -2.42 3.91
N LYS A 129 11.60 -1.64 4.89
CA LYS A 129 12.94 -1.75 5.49
C LYS A 129 12.84 -2.45 6.83
N LYS A 130 13.78 -3.38 7.08
CA LYS A 130 14.02 -3.92 8.41
C LYS A 130 15.00 -2.97 9.11
N TYR A 131 14.58 -2.34 10.22
CA TYR A 131 15.38 -1.39 11.02
C TYR A 131 16.05 -2.02 12.21
#